data_AF-A0A7W9TLB2-F1
#
_entry.id   AF-A0A7W9TLB2-F1
#
_cell.length_a   1.000
_cell.length_b   1.000
_cell.length_c   1.000
_cell.angle_alpha   90.00
_cell.angle_beta   90.00
_cell.angle_gamma   90.00
#
_symmetry.space_group_name_H-M   'P 1'
#
loop_
_entity.id
_entity.type
_entity.pdbx_description
1 polymer ?
#
loop_
_entity_poly.entity_id
_entity_poly.type
_entity_poly.pdbx_seq_one_letter_code
_entity_poly.pdbx_strand_id
1 'polypeptide(L)' 'MLGIINGIVTALGMATFLGIVWWAWSTHRAEANRQAAMLPFALPEEYQNDKNTGESNE' A
#
# COMPACT_ATOMS: atom_id res chain seq x y z
N MET A 1 16.18 12.93 32.99
CA MET A 1 15.75 11.53 32.79
C MET A 1 14.78 11.37 31.62
N LEU A 2 13.75 12.22 31.50
CA LEU A 2 12.78 12.16 30.38
C LEU A 2 13.40 12.16 28.98
N GLY A 3 14.43 12.97 28.73
CA GLY A 3 15.06 13.04 27.40
C GLY A 3 15.72 11.74 26.93
N ILE A 4 16.32 10.98 27.85
CA ILE A 4 16.93 9.67 27.55
C ILE A 4 15.85 8.65 27.19
N ILE A 5 14.75 8.63 27.95
CA ILE A 5 13.62 7.73 27.70
C ILE A 5 12.99 8.04 26.33
N ASN A 6 12.75 9.32 26.04
CA ASN A 6 12.21 9.74 24.74
C ASN A 6 13.15 9.32 23.60
N GLY A 7 14.46 9.53 23.75
CA GLY A 7 15.45 9.12 22.76
C GLY A 7 15.43 7.61 22.48
N ILE A 8 15.34 6.78 23.52
CA ILE A 8 15.24 5.32 23.38
C ILE A 8 13.96 4.94 22.64
N VAL A 9 12.81 5.51 23.01
CA VAL A 9 11.52 5.22 22.36
C VAL A 9 11.56 5.62 20.88
N THR A 10 12.11 6.79 20.56
CA THR A 10 12.29 7.21 19.15
C THR A 10 13.21 6.26 18.39
N ALA A 11 14.33 5.83 18.99
CA ALA A 11 15.26 4.89 18.36
C ALA A 11 14.61 3.53 18.11
N LEU A 12 13.83 3.01 19.06
CA LEU A 12 13.07 1.77 18.90
C LEU A 12 12.05 1.90 17.78
N GLY A 13 11.29 3.00 17.74
CA GLY A 13 10.34 3.27 16.65
C GLY A 13 11.03 3.31 15.29
N MET A 14 12.19 3.95 15.19
CA MET A 14 13.00 3.99 13.98
C MET A 14 13.49 2.60 13.55
N ALA A 15 13.99 1.81 14.51
CA ALA A 15 14.44 0.44 14.24
C ALA A 15 13.28 -0.46 13.78
N THR A 16 12.10 -0.35 14.41
CA THR A 16 10.89 -1.07 13.99
C THR A 16 10.47 -0.67 12.58
N PHE A 17 10.45 0.62 12.26
CA PHE A 17 10.10 1.11 10.92
C PHE A 17 11.02 0.52 9.85
N LEU A 18 12.34 0.62 10.05
CA LEU A 18 13.33 0.05 9.13
C LEU A 18 13.19 -1.47 9.01
N GLY A 19 12.91 -2.16 10.12
CA GLY A 19 12.65 -3.60 10.14
C GLY A 19 11.45 -4.00 9.28
N ILE A 20 10.36 -3.22 9.33
CA ILE A 20 9.16 -3.45 8.50
C ILE A 20 9.49 -3.21 7.01
N VAL A 21 10.21 -2.15 6.67
CA VAL A 21 10.63 -1.87 5.29
C VAL A 21 11.49 -3.01 4.73
N TRP A 22 12.47 -3.47 5.52
CA TRP A 22 13.29 -4.62 5.15
C TRP A 22 12.44 -5.87 4.93
N TRP A 23 11.52 -6.16 5.86
CA TRP A 23 10.64 -7.32 5.77
C TRP A 23 9.71 -7.26 4.55
N ALA A 24 9.22 -6.08 4.19
CA ALA A 24 8.39 -5.87 3.00
C ALA A 24 9.15 -6.15 1.68
N TRP A 25 10.47 -5.98 1.67
CA TRP A 25 11.35 -6.35 0.55
C TRP A 25 11.89 -7.77 0.59
N SER A 26 11.55 -8.57 1.62
CA SER A 26 11.95 -9.97 1.68
C SER A 26 11.36 -10.78 0.53
N THR A 27 12.06 -11.84 0.10
CA THR A 27 11.68 -12.70 -1.04
C THR A 27 10.27 -13.29 -0.91
N HIS A 28 9.79 -13.48 0.31
CA HIS A 28 8.45 -14.01 0.58
C HIS A 28 7.34 -12.96 0.45
N ARG A 29 7.64 -11.66 0.60
CA ARG A 29 6.64 -10.57 0.58
C ARG A 29 6.72 -9.68 -0.64
N ALA A 30 7.87 -9.61 -1.30
CA ALA A 30 8.11 -8.75 -2.45
C ALA A 30 7.09 -8.98 -3.58
N GLU A 31 6.79 -10.25 -3.91
CA GLU A 31 5.88 -10.56 -5.02
C GLU A 31 4.42 -10.23 -4.72
N ALA A 32 3.95 -10.52 -3.49
CA ALA A 32 2.60 -10.16 -3.07
C ALA A 32 2.40 -8.63 -3.04
N ASN A 33 3.41 -7.90 -2.54
CA ASN A 33 3.39 -6.44 -2.50
C ASN A 33 3.43 -5.83 -3.91
N ARG A 34 4.22 -6.42 -4.83
CA ARG A 34 4.28 -6.00 -6.23
C ARG A 34 2.94 -6.17 -6.93
N GLN A 35 2.29 -7.31 -6.74
CA GLN A 35 0.96 -7.56 -7.30
C GLN A 35 -0.08 -6.59 -6.72
N ALA A 36 -0.10 -6.38 -5.41
CA ALA A 36 -1.01 -5.44 -4.75
C ALA A 36 -0.86 -4.00 -5.29
N ALA A 37 0.36 -3.57 -5.59
CA ALA A 37 0.63 -2.24 -6.14
C ALA A 37 0.14 -2.06 -7.60
N MET A 38 -0.08 -3.15 -8.33
CA MET A 38 -0.57 -3.13 -9.71
C MET A 38 -2.10 -3.23 -9.80
N LEU A 39 -2.79 -3.47 -8.68
CA LEU A 39 -4.25 -3.50 -8.70
C LEU A 39 -4.77 -2.12 -9.11
N PRO A 40 -5.74 -2.05 -10.04
CA PRO A 40 -6.39 -0.80 -10.35
C PRO A 40 -7.01 -0.26 -9.07
N PHE A 41 -6.88 1.04 -8.84
CA PHE A 41 -7.62 1.69 -7.76
C PHE A 41 -9.09 1.36 -7.94
N ALA A 42 -9.75 0.93 -6.86
CA ALA A 42 -11.19 0.72 -6.87
C ALA A 42 -11.84 2.07 -7.19
N LEU A 43 -12.25 2.26 -8.43
CA LEU A 43 -13.13 3.35 -8.79
C LEU A 43 -14.47 3.04 -8.11
N PRO A 44 -15.17 4.03 -7.53
CA PRO A 44 -16.52 3.85 -7.05
C PRO A 44 -17.37 3.16 -8.14
N GLU A 45 -18.33 2.31 -7.76
CA GLU A 45 -19.17 1.57 -8.72
C GLU A 45 -19.88 2.50 -9.74
N GLU A 46 -19.99 3.78 -9.39
CA GLU A 46 -20.46 4.89 -10.25
C GLU A 46 -19.63 5.06 -11.54
N TYR A 47 -18.39 4.58 -11.62
CA TYR A 47 -17.52 4.65 -12.82
C TYR A 47 -17.62 3.45 -13.76
N GLN A 48 -18.39 2.41 -13.41
CA GLN A 48 -18.51 1.17 -14.21
C GLN A 48 -19.68 1.21 -15.23
N ASN A 49 -20.45 2.29 -15.29
CA ASN A 49 -21.56 2.43 -16.23
C ASN A 49 -21.25 3.49 -17.29
N ASP A 50 -20.55 3.11 -18.38
CA ASP A 50 -20.59 3.85 -19.66
C ASP A 50 -19.95 3.03 -20.82
N LYS A 51 -20.34 1.75 -20.96
CA LYS A 51 -20.04 0.98 -22.18
C LYS A 51 -21.27 0.23 -22.73
N ASN A 52 -22.46 0.77 -22.55
CA ASN A 52 -23.65 0.18 -23.19
C ASN A 52 -24.64 1.23 -23.71
N THR A 53 -24.14 2.37 -24.18
CA THR A 53 -24.97 3.33 -24.90
C THR A 53 -24.29 3.70 -26.21
N GLY A 54 -24.71 3.05 -27.30
CA GLY A 54 -24.69 3.71 -28.60
C GLY A 54 -24.17 2.98 -29.84
N GLU A 55 -24.22 1.66 -29.96
CA GLU A 55 -24.10 1.01 -31.29
C GLU A 55 -25.15 -0.08 -31.50
N SER A 56 -26.38 0.37 -31.72
CA SER A 56 -27.42 -0.40 -32.38
C SER A 56 -28.51 0.59 -32.76
N ASN A 57 -28.36 1.22 -33.93
CA ASN A 57 -29.47 1.59 -34.82
C ASN A 57 -28.88 1.92 -36.20
N GLU A 58 -29.22 1.03 -37.15
CA GLU A 58 -29.13 1.13 -38.63
C GLU A 58 -27.78 0.89 -39.33
#